data_AF-A0A8B6CHF9-F1
#
_entry.id   AF-A0A8B6CHF9-F1
#
_cell.length_a   1.000
_cell.length_b   1.000
_cell.length_c   1.000
_cell.angle_alpha   90.00
_cell.angle_beta   90.00
_cell.angle_gamma   90.00
#
_symmetry.space_group_name_H-M   'P 1'
#
loop_
_entity.id
_entity.type
_entity.pdbx_description
1 polymer ?
#
loop_
_entity_poly.entity_id
_entity_poly.type
_entity_poly.pdbx_seq_one_letter_code
_entity_poly.pdbx_strand_id
1 'polypeptide(L)'
;MTQVLLCLLLSLVVFEVGDALDNGLALTPPMGWMHWERFRCITDCKTDPKNCLSENLIMRQADRMAADGYRDAGYVYLSIDDCWMAKERDSNGRLQADPIRFPRGIKFLADYLHNKGLKLGIYEDFLFLASQ
;
A
#
# COMPACT_ATOMS: atom_id res chain seq x y z
N MET A 1 -33.30 -43.05 0.13
CA MET A 1 -31.82 -43.15 0.16
C MET A 1 -31.17 -42.56 -1.10
N THR A 2 -31.60 -42.94 -2.30
CA THR A 2 -31.07 -42.46 -3.59
C THR A 2 -31.24 -40.96 -3.84
N GLN A 3 -32.35 -40.35 -3.41
CA GLN A 3 -32.58 -38.89 -3.56
C GLN A 3 -31.65 -38.03 -2.68
N VAL A 4 -31.32 -38.50 -1.47
CA VAL A 4 -30.42 -37.79 -0.54
C VAL A 4 -28.97 -37.85 -1.04
N LEU A 5 -28.58 -38.99 -1.64
CA LEU A 5 -27.28 -39.15 -2.28
C LEU A 5 -27.10 -38.24 -3.52
N LEU A 6 -28.18 -38.05 -4.29
CA LEU A 6 -28.18 -37.17 -5.46
C LEU A 6 -28.02 -35.68 -5.10
N CYS A 7 -28.70 -35.22 -4.03
CA CYS A 7 -28.54 -33.85 -3.53
C CYS A 7 -27.13 -33.59 -2.97
N LEU A 8 -26.53 -34.56 -2.27
CA LEU A 8 -25.15 -34.46 -1.76
C LEU A 8 -24.10 -34.41 -2.89
N LEU A 9 -24.33 -35.14 -3.99
CA LEU A 9 -23.47 -35.10 -5.18
C LEU A 9 -23.60 -33.78 -5.96
N LEU A 10 -24.79 -33.18 -6.03
CA LEU A 10 -25.01 -31.87 -6.66
C LEU A 10 -24.39 -30.71 -5.86
N SER A 11 -24.33 -30.80 -4.53
CA SER A 11 -23.69 -29.77 -3.69
C SER A 11 -22.16 -29.76 -3.75
N LEU A 12 -21.52 -30.82 -4.27
CA LEU A 12 -20.06 -30.93 -4.35
C LEU A 12 -19.46 -30.29 -5.62
N VAL A 13 -20.28 -29.85 -6.57
CA VAL A 13 -19.81 -29.39 -7.91
C VAL A 13 -19.72 -27.87 -8.04
N VAL A 14 -20.16 -27.10 -7.05
CA VAL A 14 -20.09 -25.64 -7.10
C VAL A 14 -18.94 -25.14 -6.23
N PHE A 15 -17.71 -25.48 -6.60
CA PHE A 15 -16.59 -24.60 -6.30
C PHE A 15 -16.68 -23.45 -7.30
N GLU A 16 -17.30 -22.34 -6.92
CA GLU A 16 -17.08 -21.07 -7.63
C GLU A 16 -15.60 -20.73 -7.48
N VAL A 17 -14.82 -21.06 -8.52
CA VAL A 17 -13.50 -20.45 -8.70
C VAL A 17 -13.81 -18.99 -8.98
N GLY A 18 -13.61 -18.14 -7.97
CA GLY A 18 -13.84 -16.71 -8.12
C GLY A 18 -13.00 -16.16 -9.27
N ASP A 19 -13.61 -15.38 -10.15
CA ASP A 19 -12.87 -14.63 -11.18
C ASP A 19 -11.99 -13.60 -10.48
N ALA A 20 -10.69 -13.86 -10.44
CA ALA A 20 -9.68 -12.92 -9.98
C ALA A 20 -9.18 -12.07 -11.17
N LEU A 21 -8.66 -10.89 -10.86
CA LEU A 21 -8.02 -10.05 -11.86
C LEU A 21 -6.71 -10.71 -12.36
N ASP A 22 -6.72 -11.25 -13.57
CA ASP A 22 -5.52 -11.83 -14.22
C ASP A 22 -4.69 -10.75 -14.93
N ASN A 23 -3.96 -9.95 -14.15
CA ASN A 23 -3.08 -8.90 -14.66
C ASN A 23 -1.59 -9.31 -14.68
N GLY A 24 -1.29 -10.59 -14.46
CA GLY A 24 0.09 -11.11 -14.41
C GLY A 24 0.91 -10.69 -13.19
N LEU A 25 0.31 -10.05 -12.18
CA LEU A 25 0.97 -9.69 -10.91
C LEU A 25 0.54 -10.62 -9.77
N ALA A 26 1.27 -10.56 -8.64
CA ALA A 26 0.97 -11.31 -7.42
C ALA A 26 0.81 -12.84 -7.61
N LEU A 27 1.53 -13.43 -8.58
CA LEU A 27 1.62 -14.88 -8.77
C LEU A 27 2.18 -15.62 -7.54
N THR A 28 2.94 -14.91 -6.72
CA THR A 28 3.26 -15.27 -5.33
C THR A 28 2.79 -14.17 -4.40
N PRO A 29 2.57 -14.46 -3.10
CA PRO A 29 2.19 -13.44 -2.13
C PRO A 29 3.16 -12.24 -2.17
N PRO A 30 2.66 -10.99 -2.22
CA PRO A 30 3.51 -9.81 -2.27
C PRO A 30 4.25 -9.66 -0.94
N MET A 31 5.56 -9.44 -1.01
CA MET A 31 6.41 -9.23 0.15
C MET A 31 6.89 -7.78 0.19
N GLY A 32 6.78 -7.15 1.34
CA GLY A 32 7.11 -5.74 1.48
C GLY A 32 6.96 -5.19 2.89
N TRP A 33 6.91 -3.87 2.96
CA TRP A 33 6.72 -3.10 4.18
C TRP A 33 5.61 -2.07 3.99
N MET A 34 4.85 -1.80 5.04
CA MET A 34 3.77 -0.82 5.07
C MET A 34 3.78 -0.11 6.42
N HIS A 35 3.60 1.21 6.44
CA HIS A 35 3.82 1.98 7.66
C HIS A 35 2.72 1.84 8.72
N TRP A 36 1.52 1.42 8.34
CA TRP A 36 0.30 1.59 9.15
C TRP A 36 0.41 1.04 10.57
N GLU A 37 0.78 -0.22 10.73
CA GLU A 37 0.77 -0.88 12.04
C GLU A 37 1.65 -0.14 13.06
N ARG A 38 2.86 0.24 12.63
CA ARG A 38 3.89 0.85 13.48
C ARG A 38 3.80 2.37 13.60
N PHE A 39 3.46 3.06 12.52
CA PHE A 39 3.54 4.52 12.42
C PHE A 39 2.17 5.21 12.31
N ARG A 40 1.11 4.47 11.96
CA ARG A 40 -0.27 4.96 11.92
C ARG A 40 -0.37 6.30 11.17
N CYS A 41 -1.22 7.20 11.66
CA CYS A 41 -1.44 8.54 11.15
C CYS A 41 -0.65 9.61 11.94
N ILE A 42 0.61 9.36 12.30
CA ILE A 42 1.43 10.38 12.98
C ILE A 42 1.81 11.46 11.96
N THR A 43 1.13 12.60 11.96
CA THR A 43 1.38 13.70 11.00
C THR A 43 2.09 14.91 11.62
N ASP A 44 2.26 14.96 12.94
CA ASP A 44 3.00 16.04 13.60
C ASP A 44 4.51 15.87 13.49
N CYS A 45 5.05 16.32 12.37
CA CYS A 45 6.48 16.32 12.11
C CYS A 45 7.27 17.38 12.89
N LYS A 46 6.61 18.30 13.61
CA LYS A 46 7.32 19.29 14.43
C LYS A 46 7.75 18.69 15.75
N THR A 47 6.84 17.93 16.38
CA THR A 47 7.11 17.29 17.67
C THR A 47 7.75 15.92 17.53
N ASP A 48 7.42 15.16 16.47
CA ASP A 48 8.02 13.86 16.17
C ASP A 48 8.51 13.73 14.72
N PRO A 49 9.57 14.46 14.34
CA PRO A 49 10.10 14.47 12.97
C PRO A 49 10.66 13.11 12.52
N LYS A 50 10.96 12.20 13.46
CA LYS A 50 11.53 10.90 13.13
C LYS A 50 10.45 9.87 12.82
N ASN A 51 9.31 9.90 13.50
CA ASN A 51 8.25 8.91 13.29
C ASN A 51 7.05 9.45 12.50
N CYS A 52 6.96 10.74 12.24
CA CYS A 52 5.88 11.26 11.42
C CYS A 52 5.92 10.70 9.99
N LEU A 53 4.73 10.48 9.43
CA LEU A 53 4.54 10.08 8.04
C LEU A 53 4.98 11.22 7.11
N SER A 54 6.18 11.07 6.56
CA SER A 54 6.84 12.03 5.66
C SER A 54 7.68 11.31 4.62
N GLU A 55 8.07 12.02 3.57
CA GLU A 55 8.99 11.49 2.56
C GLU A 55 10.32 10.99 3.17
N ASN A 56 10.78 11.62 4.25
CA ASN A 56 12.00 11.21 4.96
C ASN A 56 11.85 9.86 5.67
N LEU A 57 10.67 9.57 6.25
CA LEU A 57 10.38 8.26 6.84
C LEU A 57 10.44 7.17 5.75
N ILE A 58 9.77 7.42 4.62
CA ILE A 58 9.70 6.49 3.49
C ILE A 58 11.08 6.23 2.87
N MET A 59 11.85 7.30 2.61
CA MET A 59 13.20 7.17 2.07
C MET A 59 14.14 6.41 3.01
N ARG A 60 14.08 6.70 4.32
CA ARG A 60 14.89 5.99 5.31
C ARG A 60 14.53 4.51 5.38
N GLN A 61 13.25 4.16 5.26
CA GLN A 61 12.83 2.76 5.22
C GLN A 61 13.31 2.08 3.93
N ALA A 62 13.23 2.77 2.78
CA ALA A 62 13.75 2.29 1.51
C ALA A 62 15.27 2.03 1.57
N ASP A 63 16.03 2.92 2.22
CA ASP A 63 17.47 2.73 2.48
C ASP A 63 17.73 1.44 3.26
N ARG A 64 16.99 1.20 4.34
CA ARG A 64 17.14 0.00 5.18
C ARG A 64 16.75 -1.27 4.45
N MET A 65 15.65 -1.24 3.70
CA MET A 65 15.24 -2.40 2.91
C MET A 65 16.30 -2.81 1.89
N ALA A 66 16.97 -1.84 1.26
CA ALA A 66 18.01 -2.09 0.28
C ALA A 66 19.37 -2.47 0.89
N ALA A 67 19.73 -1.91 2.05
CA ALA A 67 21.03 -2.11 2.69
C ALA A 67 21.08 -3.33 3.63
N ASP A 68 19.98 -3.65 4.29
CA ASP A 68 19.95 -4.63 5.38
C ASP A 68 19.47 -6.03 4.93
N GLY A 69 19.39 -6.27 3.61
CA GLY A 69 19.09 -7.58 3.01
C GLY A 69 17.61 -7.90 2.77
N TYR A 70 16.67 -7.05 3.18
CA TYR A 70 15.24 -7.29 2.99
C TYR A 70 14.85 -7.37 1.51
N ARG A 71 15.33 -6.45 0.68
CA ARG A 71 15.09 -6.45 -0.76
C ARG A 71 15.59 -7.76 -1.38
N ASP A 72 16.80 -8.17 -1.02
CA ASP A 72 17.45 -9.36 -1.57
C ASP A 72 16.75 -10.66 -1.10
N ALA A 73 16.09 -10.62 0.07
CA ALA A 73 15.19 -11.66 0.55
C ALA A 73 13.77 -11.63 -0.07
N GLY A 74 13.48 -10.67 -0.97
CA GLY A 74 12.22 -10.58 -1.71
C GLY A 74 11.23 -9.52 -1.24
N TYR A 75 11.52 -8.78 -0.15
CA TYR A 75 10.68 -7.68 0.33
C TYR A 75 10.88 -6.43 -0.55
N VAL A 76 10.14 -6.35 -1.65
CA VAL A 76 10.35 -5.33 -2.70
C VAL A 76 9.29 -4.23 -2.69
N TYR A 77 8.12 -4.46 -2.09
CA TYR A 77 7.07 -3.44 -2.01
C TYR A 77 7.27 -2.55 -0.78
N LEU A 78 7.21 -1.24 -0.96
CA LEU A 78 7.13 -0.27 0.13
C LEU A 78 5.84 0.54 -0.09
N SER A 79 4.86 0.30 0.77
CA SER A 79 3.52 0.88 0.65
C SER A 79 3.31 2.03 1.63
N ILE A 80 2.84 3.16 1.09
CA ILE A 80 2.36 4.29 1.88
C ILE A 80 0.86 4.06 2.13
N ASP A 81 0.52 3.82 3.40
CA ASP A 81 -0.86 3.72 3.87
C ASP A 81 -1.52 5.11 4.04
N ASP A 82 -2.63 5.21 4.77
CA ASP A 82 -3.41 6.44 4.95
C ASP A 82 -2.61 7.63 5.53
N CYS A 83 -3.19 8.82 5.42
CA CYS A 83 -2.69 10.12 5.90
C CYS A 83 -1.55 10.73 5.08
N TRP A 84 -1.29 10.27 3.86
CA TRP A 84 -0.26 10.87 2.98
C TRP A 84 -0.76 12.11 2.20
N MET A 85 -2.07 12.17 1.96
CA MET A 85 -2.70 13.19 1.12
C MET A 85 -2.76 14.56 1.79
N ALA A 86 -2.78 15.60 0.96
CA ALA A 86 -3.30 16.90 1.35
C ALA A 86 -4.81 16.79 1.61
N LYS A 87 -5.34 17.72 2.41
CA LYS A 87 -6.79 17.73 2.74
C LYS A 87 -7.67 17.96 1.52
N GLU A 88 -7.17 18.70 0.53
CA GLU A 88 -7.93 19.10 -0.65
C GLU A 88 -7.25 18.61 -1.92
N ARG A 89 -8.07 18.28 -2.92
CA ARG A 89 -7.62 18.01 -4.29
C ARG A 89 -7.16 19.30 -4.97
N ASP A 90 -6.40 19.17 -6.06
CA ASP A 90 -6.03 20.32 -6.87
C ASP A 90 -7.25 20.88 -7.61
N SER A 91 -7.08 22.01 -8.31
CA SER A 91 -8.15 22.64 -9.09
C SER A 91 -8.71 21.77 -10.22
N ASN A 92 -8.04 20.66 -10.57
CA ASN A 92 -8.47 19.69 -11.57
C ASN A 92 -9.03 18.40 -10.93
N GLY A 93 -9.22 18.38 -9.60
CA GLY A 93 -9.72 17.21 -8.87
C GLY A 93 -8.68 16.09 -8.66
N ARG A 94 -7.38 16.36 -8.88
CA ARG A 94 -6.32 15.38 -8.64
C ARG A 94 -5.95 15.32 -7.17
N LEU A 95 -5.59 14.12 -6.73
CA LEU A 95 -5.00 13.88 -5.43
C LEU A 95 -3.66 14.60 -5.31
N GLN A 96 -3.38 15.14 -4.13
CA GLN A 96 -2.14 15.83 -3.83
C GLN A 96 -1.52 15.19 -2.59
N ALA A 97 -0.20 15.05 -2.57
CA ALA A 97 0.49 14.73 -1.33
C ALA A 97 0.51 15.97 -0.42
N ASP A 98 0.57 15.75 0.89
CA ASP A 98 0.74 16.85 1.83
C ASP A 98 2.04 17.63 1.52
N PRO A 99 1.96 18.93 1.19
CA PRO A 99 3.11 19.69 0.69
C PRO A 99 4.18 19.96 1.74
N ILE A 100 3.87 19.79 3.03
CA ILE A 100 4.83 19.99 4.13
C ILE A 100 5.59 18.69 4.40
N ARG A 101 4.89 17.55 4.37
CA ARG A 101 5.47 16.23 4.70
C ARG A 101 6.06 15.52 3.47
N PHE A 102 5.59 15.86 2.28
CA PHE A 102 6.04 15.34 0.99
C PHE A 102 6.36 16.48 0.00
N PRO A 103 7.26 17.43 0.36
CA PRO A 103 7.54 18.60 -0.47
C PRO A 103 8.08 18.29 -1.87
N ARG A 104 8.71 17.11 -2.08
CA ARG A 104 9.17 16.68 -3.41
C ARG A 104 8.12 15.89 -4.20
N GLY A 105 6.99 15.56 -3.57
CA GLY A 105 5.88 14.83 -4.15
C GLY A 105 6.12 13.33 -4.35
N ILE A 106 5.04 12.61 -4.65
CA ILE A 106 5.05 11.14 -4.79
C ILE A 106 5.90 10.66 -5.97
N LYS A 107 5.95 11.42 -7.08
CA LYS A 107 6.79 11.06 -8.22
C LYS A 107 8.26 10.93 -7.82
N PHE A 108 8.78 11.89 -7.05
CA PHE A 108 10.15 11.84 -6.56
C PHE A 108 10.38 10.59 -5.69
N LEU A 109 9.44 10.26 -4.80
CA LEU A 109 9.53 9.05 -3.98
C LEU A 109 9.51 7.78 -4.82
N ALA A 110 8.64 7.69 -5.83
CA ALA A 110 8.59 6.55 -6.73
C ALA A 110 9.94 6.35 -7.44
N ASP A 111 10.50 7.42 -8.02
CA ASP A 111 11.81 7.38 -8.68
C ASP A 111 12.92 6.95 -7.70
N TYR A 112 12.89 7.45 -6.46
CA TYR A 112 13.85 7.10 -5.41
C TYR A 112 13.77 5.61 -5.02
N LEU A 113 12.56 5.06 -4.86
CA LEU A 113 12.34 3.64 -4.56
C LEU A 113 12.77 2.76 -5.74
N HIS A 114 12.40 3.12 -6.97
CA HIS A 114 12.77 2.38 -8.18
C HIS A 114 14.29 2.31 -8.36
N ASN A 115 15.02 3.39 -8.10
CA ASN A 115 16.49 3.41 -8.15
C ASN A 115 17.15 2.46 -7.11
N LYS A 116 16.41 2.01 -6.10
CA LYS A 116 16.85 1.02 -5.11
C LYS A 116 16.40 -0.40 -5.42
N GLY A 117 15.69 -0.62 -6.54
CA GLY A 117 15.09 -1.91 -6.87
C GLY A 117 13.85 -2.24 -6.04
N LEU A 118 13.18 -1.23 -5.47
CA LEU A 118 11.92 -1.37 -4.75
C LEU A 118 10.74 -0.91 -5.63
N LYS A 119 9.52 -1.21 -5.18
CA LYS A 119 8.25 -0.84 -5.82
C LYS A 119 7.43 -0.01 -4.83
N LEU A 120 6.79 1.07 -5.31
CA LEU A 120 5.92 1.91 -4.49
C LEU A 120 4.47 1.37 -4.51
N GLY A 121 3.89 1.19 -3.32
CA GLY A 121 2.43 1.07 -3.12
C GLY A 121 1.86 2.35 -2.51
N ILE A 122 0.58 2.64 -2.76
CA ILE A 122 -0.10 3.83 -2.24
C ILE A 122 -1.54 3.53 -1.86
N TYR A 123 -2.05 4.23 -0.85
CA TYR A 123 -3.39 4.06 -0.30
C TYR A 123 -4.39 5.07 -0.86
N GLU A 124 -5.62 4.61 -1.06
CA GLU A 124 -6.82 5.39 -1.33
C GLU A 124 -8.02 4.72 -0.63
N ASP A 125 -9.09 5.48 -0.41
CA ASP A 125 -10.37 4.97 0.08
C ASP A 125 -11.43 5.02 -1.04
N PHE A 126 -12.29 4.00 -1.12
CA PHE A 126 -13.33 3.90 -2.15
C PHE A 126 -14.51 4.85 -1.88
N LEU A 127 -14.72 5.25 -0.63
CA LEU A 127 -15.87 6.04 -0.19
C LEU A 127 -15.45 7.43 0.31
N PHE A 128 -16.44 8.30 0.43
CA PHE A 128 -16.24 9.60 1.07
C PHE A 128 -15.98 9.39 2.57
N LEU A 129 -14.89 9.98 3.06
CA LEU A 129 -14.72 10.19 4.48
C LEU A 129 -15.76 11.23 4.90
N ALA A 130 -16.81 10.78 5.60
CA ALA A 130 -17.74 11.69 6.25
C ALA A 130 -16.95 12.52 7.26
N SER A 131 -16.85 13.83 6.99
CA SER A 131 -16.24 14.79 7.91
C SER A 131 -16.97 14.69 9.26
N GLN A 132 -16.27 14.23 10.29
CA GLN A 132 -16.60 14.60 11.67
C GLN A 132 -15.96 15.95 11.97
#